data_AF-A0A522BBZ9-F1
#
_entry.id   AF-A0A522BBZ9-F1
#
_cell.length_a   1.000
_cell.length_b   1.000
_cell.length_c   1.000
_cell.angle_alpha   90.00
_cell.angle_beta   90.00
_cell.angle_gamma   90.00
#
_symmetry.space_group_name_H-M   'P 1'
#
loop_
_entity.id
_entity.type
_entity.pdbx_description
1 polymer ?
#
loop_
_entity_poly.entity_id
_entity_poly.type
_entity_poly.pdbx_seq_one_letter_code
_entity_poly.pdbx_strand_id
1 'polypeptide(L)'
;PKIANTFKFTPWAPLIFTSSVTGQNVTKLFDLALDIDARRHQELKTRQLNDLLQKLIQRHPPAGLKNTHPKLRYMVQTDVAPPWFVIYGSNLKFIHWSYKRYLERHVRETFNFAGTPIRFSFRDEKQIKANKARVAEGKEPVTKKYKEEQEKLARETDKAK
;
A
#
# COMPACT_ATOMS: atom_id res chain seq x y z
N PRO A 1 -13.65 -16.60 -15.97
CA PRO A 1 -12.94 -17.89 -16.23
C PRO A 1 -12.51 -18.52 -14.90
N LYS A 2 -12.54 -19.85 -14.75
CA LYS A 2 -12.16 -20.53 -13.48
C LYS A 2 -10.79 -20.08 -12.96
N ILE A 3 -9.84 -19.86 -13.88
CA ILE A 3 -8.46 -19.39 -13.61
C ILE A 3 -8.43 -18.11 -12.77
N ALA A 4 -9.28 -17.12 -13.07
CA ALA A 4 -9.29 -15.85 -12.33
C ALA A 4 -9.67 -16.03 -10.85
N ASN A 5 -10.50 -17.02 -10.54
CA ASN A 5 -10.90 -17.33 -9.16
C ASN A 5 -9.82 -18.12 -8.39
N THR A 6 -8.92 -18.80 -9.09
CA THR A 6 -7.78 -19.50 -8.49
C THR A 6 -6.68 -18.50 -8.08
N PHE A 7 -6.41 -17.50 -8.91
CA PHE A 7 -5.39 -16.47 -8.68
C PHE A 7 -5.91 -15.25 -7.89
N LYS A 8 -6.47 -15.48 -6.69
CA LYS A 8 -7.06 -14.41 -5.85
C LYS A 8 -6.07 -13.35 -5.36
N PHE A 9 -4.76 -13.64 -5.39
CA PHE A 9 -3.72 -12.73 -4.94
C PHE A 9 -3.28 -11.73 -6.02
N THR A 10 -3.71 -11.89 -7.28
CA THR A 10 -3.41 -10.99 -8.40
C THR A 10 -4.67 -10.58 -9.17
N PRO A 11 -5.70 -10.00 -8.52
CA PRO A 11 -6.93 -9.58 -9.19
C PRO A 11 -6.71 -8.45 -10.22
N TRP A 12 -5.56 -7.78 -10.18
CA TRP A 12 -5.20 -6.69 -11.10
C TRP A 12 -4.48 -7.15 -12.37
N ALA A 13 -4.06 -8.41 -12.45
CA ALA A 13 -3.31 -8.91 -13.60
C ALA A 13 -4.27 -9.23 -14.76
N PRO A 14 -4.09 -8.66 -15.97
CA PRO A 14 -4.90 -9.01 -17.13
C PRO A 14 -4.64 -10.45 -17.57
N LEU A 15 -5.69 -11.14 -18.01
CA LEU A 15 -5.61 -12.50 -18.52
C LEU A 15 -5.67 -12.48 -20.04
N ILE A 16 -4.67 -13.08 -20.69
CA ILE A 16 -4.62 -13.26 -22.15
C ILE A 16 -4.42 -14.73 -22.48
N PHE A 17 -5.17 -15.22 -23.48
CA PHE A 17 -5.00 -16.57 -24.00
C PHE A 17 -4.11 -16.52 -25.25
N THR A 18 -3.05 -17.32 -25.24
CA THR A 18 -2.04 -17.37 -26.30
C THR A 18 -1.76 -18.83 -26.67
N SER A 19 -1.31 -19.06 -27.89
CA SER A 19 -0.86 -20.35 -28.40
C SER A 19 0.45 -20.16 -29.15
N SER A 20 1.51 -20.83 -28.67
CA SER A 20 2.82 -20.82 -29.33
C SER A 20 2.82 -21.60 -30.64
N VAL A 21 1.95 -22.60 -30.78
CA VAL A 21 1.88 -23.47 -31.97
C VAL A 21 1.23 -22.77 -33.14
N THR A 22 0.13 -22.06 -32.90
CA THR A 22 -0.63 -21.36 -33.95
C THR A 22 -0.23 -19.89 -34.10
N GLY A 23 0.62 -19.36 -33.21
CA GLY A 23 0.99 -17.94 -33.17
C GLY A 23 -0.14 -17.01 -32.69
N GLN A 24 -1.24 -17.57 -32.18
CA GLN A 24 -2.41 -16.78 -31.81
C GLN A 24 -2.11 -15.86 -30.61
N ASN A 25 -2.39 -14.56 -30.77
CA ASN A 25 -2.25 -13.51 -29.75
C ASN A 25 -0.83 -13.30 -29.20
N VAL A 26 0.21 -13.76 -29.90
CA VAL A 26 1.60 -13.55 -29.48
C VAL A 26 2.00 -12.06 -29.55
N THR A 27 1.60 -11.35 -30.60
CA THR A 27 1.87 -9.89 -30.73
C THR A 27 1.18 -9.08 -29.63
N LYS A 28 -0.09 -9.38 -29.34
CA LYS A 28 -0.87 -8.73 -28.27
C LYS A 28 -0.26 -8.88 -26.89
N LEU A 29 0.55 -9.93 -26.66
CA LEU A 29 1.28 -10.11 -25.41
C LEU A 29 2.29 -8.96 -25.21
N PHE A 30 3.02 -8.61 -26.26
CA PHE A 30 4.02 -7.53 -26.22
C PHE A 30 3.36 -6.16 -26.08
N ASP A 31 2.28 -5.91 -26.84
CA ASP A 31 1.51 -4.67 -26.70
C ASP A 31 1.00 -4.48 -25.27
N LEU A 32 0.44 -5.55 -24.68
CA LEU A 32 -0.04 -5.54 -23.30
C LEU A 32 1.10 -5.32 -22.29
N ALA A 33 2.28 -5.90 -22.53
CA ALA A 33 3.43 -5.72 -21.66
C ALA A 33 3.92 -4.27 -21.66
N LEU A 34 4.03 -3.64 -22.83
CA LEU A 34 4.41 -2.23 -22.98
C LEU A 34 3.37 -1.30 -22.33
N ASP A 35 2.08 -1.59 -22.51
CA ASP A 35 0.99 -0.86 -21.86
C ASP A 35 1.07 -0.91 -20.33
N ILE A 36 1.36 -2.09 -19.76
CA ILE A 36 1.52 -2.26 -18.31
C ILE A 36 2.76 -1.53 -17.82
N ASP A 37 3.85 -1.56 -18.59
CA ASP A 37 5.08 -0.85 -18.25
C ASP A 37 4.87 0.67 -18.23
N ALA A 38 4.18 1.22 -19.21
CA ALA A 38 3.83 2.64 -19.25
C ALA A 38 2.95 3.05 -18.05
N ARG A 39 1.94 2.24 -17.70
CA ARG A 39 1.09 2.49 -16.51
C ARG A 39 1.87 2.35 -15.20
N ARG A 40 2.82 1.41 -15.15
CA ARG A 40 3.68 1.22 -13.98
C ARG A 40 4.54 2.46 -13.77
N HIS A 41 5.11 3.04 -14.81
CA HIS A 41 5.98 4.22 -14.73
C HIS A 41 5.23 5.56 -14.61
N GLN A 42 3.92 5.55 -14.36
CA GLN A 42 3.13 6.76 -14.25
C GLN A 42 3.40 7.51 -12.93
N GLU A 43 3.84 8.76 -13.05
CA GLU A 43 3.99 9.68 -11.93
C GLU A 43 2.71 10.49 -11.72
N LEU A 44 2.20 10.50 -10.49
CA LEU A 44 0.99 11.18 -10.09
C LEU A 44 1.29 12.40 -9.23
N LYS A 45 0.69 13.54 -9.58
CA LYS A 45 0.82 14.77 -8.80
C LYS A 45 0.17 14.58 -7.43
N THR A 46 0.88 14.97 -6.38
CA THR A 46 0.42 14.88 -4.99
C THR A 46 -0.94 15.56 -4.77
N ARG A 47 -1.22 16.65 -5.50
CA ARG A 47 -2.52 17.33 -5.46
C ARG A 47 -3.67 16.41 -5.88
N GLN A 48 -3.54 15.72 -7.01
CA GLN A 48 -4.57 14.81 -7.51
C GLN A 48 -4.82 13.66 -6.54
N LEU A 49 -3.74 13.13 -5.94
CA LEU A 49 -3.82 12.08 -4.92
C LEU A 49 -4.58 12.54 -3.66
N ASN A 50 -4.30 13.76 -3.19
CA ASN A 50 -4.97 14.33 -2.03
C ASN A 50 -6.44 14.65 -2.30
N ASP A 51 -6.77 15.19 -3.47
CA ASP A 51 -8.15 15.47 -3.89
C ASP A 51 -8.97 14.17 -3.95
N LEU A 52 -8.37 13.09 -4.49
CA LEU A 52 -8.99 11.77 -4.49
C LEU A 52 -9.18 11.26 -3.05
N LEU A 53 -8.15 11.33 -2.21
CA LEU A 53 -8.21 10.85 -0.84
C LEU A 53 -9.34 11.53 -0.05
N GLN A 54 -9.48 12.85 -0.17
CA GLN A 54 -10.56 13.59 0.50
C GLN A 54 -11.94 13.14 0.05
N LYS A 55 -12.16 12.95 -1.26
CA LYS A 55 -13.42 12.42 -1.81
C LYS A 55 -13.75 11.03 -1.25
N LEU A 56 -12.75 10.16 -1.13
CA LEU A 56 -12.92 8.81 -0.59
C LEU A 56 -13.28 8.82 0.90
N ILE A 57 -12.63 9.70 1.69
CA ILE A 57 -12.93 9.87 3.11
C ILE A 57 -14.36 10.39 3.31
N GLN A 58 -14.80 11.35 2.50
CA GLN A 58 -16.16 11.89 2.56
C GLN A 58 -17.20 10.82 2.20
N ARG A 59 -16.94 10.01 1.17
CA ARG A 59 -17.83 8.94 0.73
C ARG A 59 -17.93 7.81 1.75
N HIS A 60 -16.80 7.39 2.30
CA HIS A 60 -16.74 6.34 3.30
C HIS A 60 -15.76 6.73 4.41
N PRO A 61 -16.25 7.25 5.54
CA PRO A 61 -15.38 7.63 6.64
C PRO A 61 -14.65 6.39 7.19
N PRO A 62 -13.37 6.53 7.58
CA PRO A 62 -12.61 5.42 8.10
C PRO A 62 -13.05 5.10 9.53
N ALA A 63 -13.58 3.90 9.74
CA ALA A 63 -13.82 3.35 11.07
C ALA A 63 -12.53 2.70 11.58
N GLY A 64 -12.04 3.13 12.74
CA GLY A 64 -10.92 2.46 13.41
C GLY A 64 -11.37 1.47 14.46
N LEU A 65 -10.43 0.65 14.90
CA LEU A 65 -10.63 -0.22 16.06
C LEU A 65 -10.62 0.57 17.38
N LYS A 66 -11.32 0.06 18.41
CA LYS A 66 -11.30 0.55 19.80
C LYS A 66 -11.67 2.04 19.93
N ASN A 67 -12.83 2.45 19.40
CA ASN A 67 -13.33 3.83 19.46
C ASN A 67 -12.35 4.90 18.96
N THR A 68 -11.35 4.50 18.17
CA THR A 68 -10.38 5.42 17.61
C THR A 68 -10.81 5.79 16.20
N HIS A 69 -10.83 7.09 15.90
CA HIS A 69 -11.07 7.58 14.55
C HIS A 69 -9.74 7.86 13.85
N PRO A 70 -9.26 6.97 12.97
CA PRO A 70 -8.07 7.24 12.16
C PRO A 70 -8.33 8.42 11.24
N LYS A 71 -7.41 9.38 11.22
CA LYS A 71 -7.51 10.58 10.38
C LYS A 71 -6.42 10.50 9.31
N LEU A 72 -6.80 10.23 8.07
CA LEU A 72 -5.87 10.31 6.94
C LEU A 72 -5.82 11.79 6.48
N ARG A 73 -4.63 12.35 6.37
CA ARG A 73 -4.44 13.78 6.08
C ARG A 73 -4.03 14.00 4.63
N TYR A 74 -2.99 13.31 4.18
CA TYR A 74 -2.45 13.46 2.84
C TYR A 74 -1.80 12.15 2.38
N MET A 75 -1.69 12.01 1.07
CA MET A 75 -1.12 10.88 0.35
C MET A 75 -0.09 11.39 -0.66
N VAL A 76 1.03 10.68 -0.75
CA VAL A 76 2.10 10.97 -1.71
C VAL A 76 2.57 9.68 -2.37
N GLN A 77 2.97 9.77 -3.64
CA GLN A 77 3.68 8.71 -4.33
C GLN A 77 5.17 8.84 -4.04
N THR A 78 5.79 7.80 -3.47
CA THR A 78 7.23 7.80 -3.13
C THR A 78 8.09 7.04 -4.12
N ASP A 79 7.50 6.09 -4.84
CA ASP A 79 8.17 5.29 -5.85
C ASP A 79 7.17 4.99 -6.97
N VAL A 80 7.71 4.69 -8.14
CA VAL A 80 6.96 4.54 -9.38
C VAL A 80 6.95 3.08 -9.83
N ALA A 81 8.04 2.30 -9.63
CA ALA A 81 8.14 0.96 -10.19
C ALA A 81 8.56 -0.12 -9.15
N PRO A 82 7.69 -0.50 -8.19
CA PRO A 82 6.23 -0.43 -8.25
C PRO A 82 5.64 0.86 -7.68
N PRO A 83 4.41 1.27 -8.10
CA PRO A 83 3.76 2.46 -7.56
C PRO A 83 3.56 2.33 -6.05
N TRP A 84 4.26 3.18 -5.31
CA TRP A 84 4.27 3.17 -3.85
C TRP A 84 3.61 4.42 -3.33
N PHE A 85 2.46 4.25 -2.67
CA PHE A 85 1.74 5.33 -2.02
C PHE A 85 1.95 5.29 -0.51
N VAL A 86 2.33 6.44 0.05
CA VAL A 86 2.45 6.63 1.49
C VAL A 86 1.36 7.59 1.95
N ILE A 87 0.55 7.14 2.90
CA ILE A 87 -0.51 7.94 3.51
C ILE A 87 -0.07 8.34 4.92
N TYR A 88 -0.13 9.63 5.18
CA TYR A 88 0.19 10.25 6.45
C TYR A 88 -1.06 10.74 7.17
N GLY A 89 -0.99 10.77 8.48
CA GLY A 89 -2.15 11.03 9.33
C GLY A 89 -1.96 10.59 10.77
N SER A 90 -3.08 10.42 11.48
CA SER A 90 -3.12 10.06 12.89
C SER A 90 -3.82 8.73 13.09
N ASN A 91 -3.31 7.93 14.04
CA ASN A 91 -3.91 6.67 14.47
C ASN A 91 -4.08 5.65 13.34
N LEU A 92 -3.26 5.71 12.29
CA LEU A 92 -3.40 4.86 11.10
C LEU A 92 -3.13 3.37 11.40
N LYS A 93 -2.51 3.07 12.54
CA LYS A 93 -2.29 1.69 13.03
C LYS A 93 -3.60 0.93 13.23
N PHE A 94 -4.68 1.65 13.51
CA PHE A 94 -6.00 1.08 13.78
C PHE A 94 -6.90 0.98 12.54
N ILE A 95 -6.37 1.31 11.36
CA ILE A 95 -7.09 1.13 10.10
C ILE A 95 -7.19 -0.36 9.78
N HIS A 96 -8.42 -0.84 9.68
CA HIS A 96 -8.71 -2.21 9.30
C HIS A 96 -8.27 -2.50 7.85
N TRP A 97 -7.94 -3.77 7.55
CA TRP A 97 -7.46 -4.15 6.22
C TRP A 97 -8.48 -3.90 5.11
N SER A 98 -9.78 -3.98 5.42
CA SER A 98 -10.85 -3.72 4.45
C SER A 98 -10.80 -2.30 3.90
N TYR A 99 -10.53 -1.32 4.77
CA TYR A 99 -10.39 0.08 4.36
C TYR A 99 -9.14 0.30 3.51
N LYS A 100 -8.05 -0.44 3.78
CA LYS A 100 -6.85 -0.42 2.93
C LYS A 100 -7.17 -0.93 1.51
N ARG A 101 -7.93 -2.02 1.40
CA ARG A 101 -8.38 -2.54 0.09
C ARG A 101 -9.36 -1.60 -0.60
N TYR A 102 -10.22 -0.92 0.16
CA TYR A 102 -11.11 0.12 -0.36
C TYR A 102 -10.31 1.26 -1.02
N LEU A 103 -9.28 1.79 -0.34
CA LEU A 103 -8.41 2.81 -0.90
C LEU A 103 -7.64 2.30 -2.13
N GLU A 104 -7.06 1.10 -2.05
CA GLU A 104 -6.33 0.48 -3.16
C GLU A 104 -7.19 0.35 -4.41
N ARG A 105 -8.41 -0.17 -4.25
CA ARG A 105 -9.36 -0.33 -5.34
C ARG A 105 -9.65 1.01 -6.03
N HIS A 106 -9.95 2.06 -5.27
CA HIS A 106 -10.30 3.35 -5.86
C HIS A 106 -9.11 4.04 -6.53
N VAL A 107 -7.91 3.94 -5.96
CA VAL A 107 -6.70 4.44 -6.63
C VAL A 107 -6.46 3.71 -7.94
N ARG A 108 -6.66 2.39 -7.96
CA ARG A 108 -6.54 1.58 -9.19
C ARG A 108 -7.57 1.96 -10.24
N GLU A 109 -8.84 2.13 -9.85
CA GLU A 109 -9.93 2.53 -10.75
C GLU A 109 -9.72 3.94 -11.33
N THR A 110 -9.22 4.89 -10.52
CA THR A 110 -9.08 6.29 -10.93
C THR A 110 -7.90 6.53 -11.87
N PHE A 111 -6.76 5.87 -11.62
CA PHE A 111 -5.53 6.09 -12.38
C PHE A 111 -5.18 4.94 -13.34
N ASN A 112 -6.05 3.94 -13.45
CA ASN A 112 -5.91 2.80 -14.36
C ASN A 112 -4.59 2.01 -14.19
N PHE A 113 -4.27 1.59 -12.96
CA PHE A 113 -3.13 0.71 -12.69
C PHE A 113 -3.43 -0.77 -12.97
N ALA A 114 -4.06 -1.07 -14.12
CA ALA A 114 -4.29 -2.46 -14.53
C ALA A 114 -2.96 -3.12 -14.92
N GLY A 115 -2.68 -4.31 -14.39
CA GLY A 115 -1.44 -5.06 -14.58
C GLY A 115 -0.35 -4.80 -13.55
N THR A 116 -0.46 -3.75 -12.74
CA THR A 116 0.62 -3.34 -11.81
C THR A 116 0.22 -3.52 -10.35
N PRO A 117 1.04 -4.16 -9.51
CA PRO A 117 0.78 -4.20 -8.07
C PRO A 117 0.97 -2.81 -7.46
N ILE A 118 0.07 -2.41 -6.56
CA ILE A 118 0.16 -1.14 -5.84
C ILE A 118 0.62 -1.42 -4.41
N ARG A 119 1.56 -0.63 -3.91
CA ARG A 119 2.02 -0.70 -2.51
C ARG A 119 1.45 0.47 -1.72
N PHE A 120 0.88 0.18 -0.56
CA PHE A 120 0.44 1.19 0.40
C PHE A 120 1.25 1.09 1.69
N SER A 121 1.75 2.23 2.16
CA SER A 121 2.30 2.38 3.50
C SER A 121 1.52 3.44 4.27
N PHE A 122 1.27 3.18 5.55
CA PHE A 122 0.55 4.08 6.43
C PHE A 122 1.51 4.53 7.53
N ARG A 123 1.76 5.84 7.61
CA ARG A 123 2.74 6.41 8.53
C ARG A 123 2.07 7.40 9.49
N ASP A 124 2.22 7.12 10.79
CA ASP A 124 1.63 7.94 11.85
C ASP A 124 2.55 9.11 12.21
N GLU A 125 2.04 10.33 12.12
CA GLU A 125 2.80 11.55 12.39
C GLU A 125 3.31 11.61 13.83
N LYS A 126 2.52 11.15 14.79
CA LYS A 126 2.93 11.14 16.20
C LYS A 126 4.14 10.24 16.42
N GLN A 127 4.15 9.08 15.76
CA GLN A 127 5.28 8.16 15.84
C GLN A 127 6.53 8.73 15.17
N ILE A 128 6.37 9.41 14.03
CA ILE A 128 7.49 10.06 13.35
C ILE A 128 8.12 11.13 14.25
N LYS A 129 7.29 11.99 14.86
CA LYS A 129 7.78 13.04 15.79
C LYS A 129 8.48 12.44 17.00
N ALA A 130 7.89 11.42 17.63
CA ALA A 130 8.49 10.74 18.77
C ALA A 130 9.84 10.09 18.41
N ASN A 131 9.94 9.44 17.24
CA ASN A 131 11.19 8.86 16.77
C ASN A 131 12.25 9.93 16.49
N LYS A 132 11.86 11.09 15.93
CA LYS A 132 12.79 12.21 15.71
C LYS A 132 13.35 12.76 17.02
N ALA A 133 12.51 12.88 18.07
CA ALA A 133 12.96 13.32 19.39
C ALA A 133 13.95 12.31 20.02
N ARG A 134 13.67 11.01 19.94
CA ARG A 134 14.58 9.96 20.45
C ARG A 134 15.94 9.98 19.77
N VAL A 135 15.96 10.16 18.45
CA VAL A 135 17.21 10.25 17.69
C VAL A 135 18.01 11.49 18.10
N ALA A 136 17.33 12.62 18.36
CA ALA A 136 18.00 13.81 18.89
C ALA A 136 18.60 13.60 20.29
N GLU A 137 17.99 12.73 21.11
CA GLU A 137 18.51 12.28 22.40
C GLU A 137 19.59 11.18 22.28
N GLY A 138 20.02 10.80 21.08
CA GLY A 138 21.02 9.74 20.84
C GLY A 138 20.48 8.31 21.02
N LYS A 139 19.16 8.14 21.20
CA LYS A 139 18.51 6.83 21.36
C LYS A 139 18.04 6.28 20.01
N GLU A 140 18.03 4.96 19.90
CA GLU A 140 17.52 4.30 18.71
C GLU A 140 16.01 4.56 18.50
N PRO A 141 15.57 4.72 17.23
CA PRO A 141 14.17 4.94 16.90
C PRO A 141 13.34 3.66 17.12
N VAL A 142 12.12 3.83 17.61
CA VAL A 142 11.20 2.72 17.87
C VAL A 142 10.63 2.22 16.54
N THR A 143 11.36 1.29 15.94
CA THR A 143 10.99 0.53 14.74
C THR A 143 10.39 -0.82 15.12
N LYS A 144 9.85 -1.53 14.13
CA LYS A 144 9.34 -2.88 14.33
C LYS A 144 10.43 -3.84 14.81
N LYS A 145 11.65 -3.73 14.25
CA LYS A 145 12.85 -4.49 14.67
C LYS A 145 13.21 -4.23 16.13
N TYR A 146 13.32 -2.96 16.54
CA TYR A 146 13.56 -2.59 17.94
C TYR A 146 12.55 -3.25 18.89
N LYS A 147 11.26 -3.25 18.53
CA LYS A 147 10.22 -3.92 19.35
C LYS A 147 10.39 -5.43 19.40
N GLU A 148 10.69 -6.06 18.27
CA GLU A 148 10.91 -7.51 18.18
C GLU A 148 12.15 -7.94 18.98
N GLU A 149 13.22 -7.16 18.97
CA GLU A 149 14.44 -7.39 19.77
C GLU A 149 14.18 -7.23 21.26
N GLN A 150 13.47 -6.18 21.66
CA GLN A 150 13.08 -5.97 23.06
C GLN A 150 12.13 -7.05 23.57
N GLU A 151 11.21 -7.52 22.73
CA GLU A 151 10.30 -8.63 23.08
C GLU A 151 11.05 -9.97 23.20
N LYS A 152 12.07 -10.20 22.36
CA LYS A 152 12.96 -11.36 22.50
C LYS A 152 13.78 -11.30 23.79
N LEU A 153 14.41 -10.16 24.07
CA LEU A 153 15.16 -9.93 25.31
C LEU A 153 14.29 -10.15 26.55
N ALA A 154 13.05 -9.61 26.55
CA ALA A 154 12.10 -9.80 27.64
C ALA A 154 11.75 -11.29 27.84
N ARG A 155 11.49 -12.03 26.76
CA ARG A 155 11.20 -13.48 26.80
C ARG A 155 12.40 -14.31 27.26
N GLU A 156 13.63 -13.87 26.97
CA GLU A 156 14.85 -14.52 27.43
C GLU A 156 15.09 -14.27 28.91
N THR A 157 14.84 -13.04 29.40
CA THR A 157 14.93 -12.73 30.83
C THR A 157 13.87 -13.43 31.68
N ASP A 158 12.66 -13.62 31.14
CA ASP A 158 11.59 -14.35 31.82
C ASP A 158 11.82 -15.87 31.87
N LYS A 159 12.63 -16.42 30.94
CA LYS A 159 13.05 -17.83 30.95
C LYS A 159 14.24 -18.10 31.88
N ALA A 160 15.00 -17.06 32.23
CA ALA A 160 16.18 -17.14 33.08
C ALA A 160 15.85 -16.95 34.58
N LYS A 161 14.62 -16.55 34.91
CA LYS A 161 14.06 -16.54 36.26
C LYS A 161 13.25 -17.82 36.50
#